data_AF-A0A9D0Y6Z1-F1
#
_entry.id   AF-A0A9D0Y6Z1-F1
#
_cell.length_a   1.000
_cell.length_b   1.000
_cell.length_c   1.000
_cell.angle_alpha   90.00
_cell.angle_beta   90.00
_cell.angle_gamma   90.00
#
_symmetry.space_group_name_H-M   'P 1'
#
loop_
_entity.id
_entity.type
_entity.pdbx_description
1 polymer ?
#
loop_
_entity_poly.entity_id
_entity_poly.type
_entity_poly.pdbx_seq_one_letter_code
_entity_poly.pdbx_strand_id
1 'polypeptide(L)'
;MIKAFLYCLCFISLISTSVTASLPSDQTKGTLVKEDSIRIYEVDLVLENATDAFSKTDFDFSLYDINDTHGQMRCGFGIYRAIYETGVIEDWALVNGDLLIQDGLVKFLNHRWRTRGLSNSSYLTKEANLKLTKEGYMVGKIPYFHLFVDEGEPPMLPLYVSFKEHKNSKPIAINSSIGVSAEMWVEVDGWADGVMYLLCNKV
;
A
#
# COMPACT_ATOMS: atom_id res chain seq x y z
N MET A 1 23.31 63.18 37.25
CA MET A 1 24.32 62.17 37.66
C MET A 1 24.38 61.11 36.57
N ILE A 2 25.47 61.12 35.80
CA ILE A 2 25.72 60.22 34.67
C ILE A 2 26.46 59.00 35.23
N LYS A 3 25.97 57.78 34.96
CA LYS A 3 26.76 56.55 35.08
C LYS A 3 26.67 55.79 33.76
N ALA A 4 27.81 55.75 33.09
CA ALA A 4 28.05 55.01 31.86
C ALA A 4 27.86 53.50 32.08
N PHE A 5 27.18 52.84 31.15
CA PHE A 5 27.18 51.40 31.03
C PHE A 5 27.92 51.01 29.76
N LEU A 6 28.94 50.16 29.96
CA LEU A 6 29.81 49.60 28.93
C LEU A 6 29.01 48.81 27.89
N TYR A 7 29.29 49.09 26.62
CA TYR A 7 28.97 48.25 25.48
C TYR A 7 29.72 46.91 25.57
N CYS A 8 29.01 45.79 25.52
CA CYS A 8 29.58 44.47 25.24
C CYS A 8 28.99 43.98 23.92
N LEU A 9 29.79 44.04 22.85
CA LEU A 9 29.46 43.51 21.53
C LEU A 9 29.69 41.99 21.55
N CYS A 10 28.63 41.19 21.69
CA CYS A 10 28.69 39.76 21.40
C CYS A 10 28.56 39.53 19.89
N PHE A 11 29.69 39.32 19.23
CA PHE A 11 29.75 38.67 17.91
C PHE A 11 29.31 37.21 18.05
N ILE A 12 28.11 36.87 17.58
CA ILE A 12 27.69 35.47 17.41
C ILE A 12 28.13 35.06 16.00
N SER A 13 29.28 34.39 15.91
CA SER A 13 29.68 33.66 14.72
C SER A 13 28.93 32.33 14.68
N LEU A 14 27.97 32.19 13.76
CA LEU A 14 27.42 30.88 13.38
C LEU A 14 28.55 30.04 12.76
N ILE A 15 29.01 29.01 13.46
CA ILE A 15 29.85 27.96 12.86
C ILE A 15 28.90 26.83 12.46
N SER A 16 28.61 26.71 11.17
CA SER A 16 28.01 25.51 10.58
C SER A 16 29.08 24.43 10.50
N THR A 17 29.10 23.49 11.45
CA THR A 17 29.93 22.29 11.33
C THR A 17 29.20 21.26 10.45
N SER A 18 29.56 21.19 9.17
CA SER A 18 29.26 20.04 8.34
C SER A 18 30.11 18.86 8.80
N VAL A 19 29.51 17.85 9.42
CA VAL A 19 30.20 16.59 9.72
C VAL A 19 30.31 15.80 8.43
N THR A 20 31.48 15.87 7.78
CA THR A 20 31.84 14.97 6.68
C THR A 20 32.30 13.66 7.31
N ALA A 21 31.46 12.62 7.25
CA ALA A 21 31.87 11.28 7.66
C ALA A 21 32.81 10.70 6.59
N SER A 22 34.12 10.82 6.80
CA SER A 22 35.12 10.03 6.08
C SER A 22 35.29 8.68 6.79
N LEU A 23 34.98 7.58 6.10
CA LEU A 23 35.28 6.21 6.54
C LEU A 23 36.80 5.98 6.55
N PRO A 24 37.43 5.61 7.68
CA PRO A 24 38.74 5.00 7.65
C PRO A 24 38.57 3.54 7.23
N SER A 25 39.17 3.18 6.10
CA SER A 25 39.43 1.78 5.76
C SER A 25 40.54 1.29 6.68
N ASP A 26 40.19 0.54 7.72
CA ASP A 26 41.13 -0.32 8.40
C ASP A 26 40.45 -1.62 8.84
N GLN A 27 40.91 -2.73 8.27
CA GLN A 27 40.46 -4.07 8.61
C GLN A 27 41.08 -4.47 9.94
N THR A 28 40.44 -4.08 11.05
CA THR A 28 40.68 -4.69 12.35
C THR A 28 39.46 -5.50 12.74
N LYS A 29 39.65 -6.80 12.98
CA LYS A 29 38.63 -7.76 13.44
C LYS A 29 38.17 -7.37 14.86
N GLY A 30 37.32 -6.36 14.95
CA GLY A 30 36.66 -5.94 16.19
C GLY A 30 35.52 -6.88 16.51
N THR A 31 35.54 -7.47 17.70
CA THR A 31 34.37 -8.15 18.27
C THR A 31 33.23 -7.15 18.34
N LEU A 32 32.16 -7.39 17.57
CA LEU A 32 30.94 -6.60 17.63
C LEU A 32 30.36 -6.73 19.04
N VAL A 33 30.37 -5.64 19.80
CA VAL A 33 29.70 -5.58 21.09
C VAL A 33 28.20 -5.54 20.80
N LYS A 34 27.47 -6.56 21.22
CA LYS A 34 26.01 -6.58 21.11
C LYS A 34 25.46 -5.44 21.96
N GLU A 35 24.98 -4.39 21.32
CA GLU A 35 24.28 -3.30 21.99
C GLU A 35 22.88 -3.81 22.38
N ASP A 36 22.52 -3.70 23.66
CA ASP A 36 21.25 -4.21 24.20
C ASP A 36 20.01 -3.55 23.56
N SER A 37 20.21 -2.48 22.78
CA SER A 37 19.19 -1.78 21.99
C SER A 37 18.86 -2.45 20.65
N ILE A 38 19.71 -3.36 20.15
CA ILE A 38 19.51 -3.99 18.83
C ILE A 38 18.66 -5.26 19.00
N ARG A 39 17.41 -5.20 18.55
CA ARG A 39 16.54 -6.37 18.41
C ARG A 39 16.75 -7.00 17.03
N ILE A 40 17.20 -8.24 17.00
CA ILE A 40 17.37 -9.04 15.79
C ILE A 40 16.20 -9.99 15.71
N TYR A 41 15.41 -9.87 14.64
CA TYR A 41 14.33 -10.79 14.32
C TYR A 41 14.78 -11.65 13.15
N GLU A 42 14.56 -12.96 13.26
CA GLU A 42 14.71 -13.86 12.12
C GLU A 42 13.51 -13.63 11.20
N VAL A 43 13.78 -13.08 10.02
CA VAL A 43 12.77 -12.85 8.99
C VAL A 43 13.10 -13.78 7.84
N ASP A 44 12.21 -14.74 7.58
CA ASP A 44 12.30 -15.61 6.42
C ASP A 44 11.93 -14.82 5.16
N LEU A 45 12.89 -14.04 4.68
CA LEU A 45 12.82 -13.41 3.37
C LEU A 45 13.16 -14.48 2.33
N VAL A 46 12.14 -15.21 1.87
CA VAL A 46 12.29 -16.04 0.68
C VAL A 46 12.65 -15.11 -0.48
N LEU A 47 13.91 -15.15 -0.90
CA LEU A 47 14.41 -14.35 -2.01
C LEU A 47 13.86 -14.96 -3.29
N GLU A 48 12.65 -14.54 -3.65
CA GLU A 48 12.04 -14.94 -4.89
C GLU A 48 12.84 -14.42 -6.08
N ASN A 49 13.13 -15.34 -6.99
CA ASN A 49 13.79 -15.13 -8.26
C ASN A 49 13.00 -14.08 -9.07
N ALA A 50 13.68 -13.30 -9.91
CA ALA A 50 13.04 -12.23 -10.69
C ALA A 50 11.87 -12.70 -11.55
N THR A 51 11.80 -14.00 -11.89
CA THR A 51 10.65 -14.64 -12.55
C THR A 51 9.42 -14.78 -11.65
N ASP A 52 9.61 -15.00 -10.35
CA ASP A 52 8.50 -15.17 -9.39
C ASP A 52 7.89 -13.83 -8.97
N ALA A 53 8.67 -12.74 -9.00
CA ALA A 53 8.14 -11.39 -8.81
C ALA A 53 7.06 -11.01 -9.85
N PHE A 54 7.13 -11.55 -11.07
CA PHE A 54 6.07 -11.38 -12.07
C PHE A 54 4.90 -12.35 -11.89
N SER A 55 5.09 -13.47 -11.18
CA SER A 55 4.08 -14.53 -11.07
C SER A 55 3.08 -14.36 -9.92
N LYS A 56 3.40 -13.56 -8.89
CA LYS A 56 2.54 -13.43 -7.70
C LYS A 56 1.13 -12.98 -7.99
N THR A 57 0.99 -12.09 -8.97
CA THR A 57 -0.29 -11.54 -9.42
C THR A 57 -0.65 -12.00 -10.82
N ASP A 58 0.00 -13.05 -11.33
CA ASP A 58 -0.45 -13.74 -12.53
C ASP A 58 -1.87 -14.29 -12.29
N PHE A 59 -2.72 -14.00 -13.27
CA PHE A 59 -4.13 -14.32 -13.23
C PHE A 59 -4.64 -14.62 -14.63
N ASP A 60 -5.37 -15.73 -14.76
CA ASP A 60 -5.96 -16.13 -16.02
C ASP A 60 -7.27 -15.37 -16.26
N PHE A 61 -7.21 -14.39 -17.14
CA PHE A 61 -8.37 -13.57 -17.52
C PHE A 61 -9.23 -14.22 -18.61
N SER A 62 -8.82 -15.36 -19.19
CA SER A 62 -9.54 -15.97 -20.33
C SER A 62 -10.96 -16.42 -19.98
N LEU A 63 -11.22 -16.64 -18.69
CA LEU A 63 -12.53 -17.04 -18.16
C LEU A 63 -13.49 -15.86 -17.92
N TYR A 64 -13.05 -14.63 -18.17
CA TYR A 64 -13.79 -13.42 -17.86
C TYR A 64 -14.04 -12.58 -19.10
N ASP A 65 -15.27 -12.10 -19.23
CA ASP A 65 -15.64 -11.11 -20.23
C ASP A 65 -15.10 -9.74 -19.82
N ILE A 66 -13.87 -9.40 -20.22
CA ILE A 66 -13.26 -8.11 -19.91
C ILE A 66 -13.94 -7.00 -20.71
N ASN A 67 -14.16 -5.85 -20.07
CA ASN A 67 -14.69 -4.66 -20.73
C ASN A 67 -13.56 -3.70 -21.10
N ASP A 68 -13.13 -3.73 -22.35
CA ASP A 68 -12.08 -2.87 -22.90
C ASP A 68 -12.61 -1.70 -23.74
N THR A 69 -13.94 -1.54 -23.84
CA THR A 69 -14.59 -0.53 -24.71
C THR A 69 -15.27 0.60 -23.94
N HIS A 70 -15.28 0.55 -22.61
CA HIS A 70 -15.85 1.61 -21.79
C HIS A 70 -14.99 2.89 -21.83
N GLY A 71 -15.64 4.04 -21.69
CA GLY A 71 -14.93 5.31 -21.49
C GLY A 71 -14.12 5.31 -20.18
N GLN A 72 -13.07 6.11 -20.12
CA GLN A 72 -12.20 6.20 -18.95
C GLN A 72 -12.98 6.55 -17.67
N MET A 73 -12.66 5.90 -16.56
CA MET A 73 -13.26 6.17 -15.25
C MET A 73 -12.18 6.40 -14.20
N ARG A 74 -12.36 7.44 -13.38
CA ARG A 74 -11.53 7.66 -12.18
C ARG A 74 -12.35 7.36 -10.94
N CYS A 75 -11.78 6.59 -10.03
CA CYS A 75 -12.45 6.21 -8.79
C CYS A 75 -11.61 6.60 -7.59
N GLY A 76 -12.26 7.20 -6.58
CA GLY A 76 -11.75 7.12 -5.22
C GLY A 76 -11.99 5.71 -4.69
N PHE A 77 -11.04 5.14 -3.97
CA PHE A 77 -11.16 3.81 -3.38
C PHE A 77 -10.70 3.76 -1.93
N GLY A 78 -11.25 2.81 -1.18
CA GLY A 78 -10.78 2.42 0.13
C GLY A 78 -10.97 0.92 0.34
N ILE A 79 -9.92 0.24 0.80
CA ILE A 79 -9.97 -1.17 1.18
C ILE A 79 -10.07 -1.25 2.70
N TYR A 80 -11.06 -1.99 3.17
CA TYR A 80 -11.35 -2.21 4.58
C TYR A 80 -11.33 -3.70 4.88
N ARG A 81 -11.05 -4.03 6.14
CA ARG A 81 -11.15 -5.40 6.64
C ARG A 81 -12.59 -5.68 7.05
N ALA A 82 -13.08 -6.87 6.75
CA ALA A 82 -14.35 -7.40 7.21
C ALA A 82 -14.09 -8.67 8.03
N ILE A 83 -14.66 -8.77 9.23
CA ILE A 83 -14.49 -9.93 10.10
C ILE A 83 -15.36 -11.06 9.55
N TYR A 84 -14.75 -12.19 9.15
CA TYR A 84 -15.45 -13.28 8.46
C TYR A 84 -16.67 -13.79 9.26
N GLU A 85 -16.51 -14.03 10.56
CA GLU A 85 -17.56 -14.61 11.41
C GLU A 85 -18.79 -13.70 11.58
N THR A 86 -18.58 -12.38 11.60
CA THR A 86 -19.64 -11.42 11.94
C THR A 86 -20.12 -10.61 10.74
N GLY A 87 -19.33 -10.60 9.65
CA GLY A 87 -19.52 -9.72 8.50
C GLY A 87 -19.31 -8.23 8.82
N VAL A 88 -18.86 -7.89 10.03
CA VAL A 88 -18.63 -6.51 10.45
C VAL A 88 -17.41 -5.95 9.71
N ILE A 89 -17.62 -4.85 9.02
CA ILE A 89 -16.58 -4.11 8.30
C ILE A 89 -16.01 -3.08 9.26
N GLU A 90 -14.69 -3.04 9.38
CA GLU A 90 -14.02 -2.09 10.24
C GLU A 90 -14.13 -0.67 9.69
N ASP A 91 -14.19 0.32 10.59
CA ASP A 91 -14.40 1.72 10.21
C ASP A 91 -13.14 2.41 9.64
N TRP A 92 -11.99 1.73 9.66
CA TRP A 92 -10.72 2.25 9.15
C TRP A 92 -10.27 1.53 7.88
N ALA A 93 -9.88 2.32 6.88
CA ALA A 93 -9.30 1.78 5.67
C ALA A 93 -7.87 1.27 5.93
N LEU A 94 -7.55 0.09 5.42
CA LEU A 94 -6.17 -0.43 5.33
C LEU A 94 -5.37 0.35 4.28
N VAL A 95 -6.02 0.73 3.19
CA VAL A 95 -5.47 1.60 2.14
C VAL A 95 -6.59 2.41 1.51
N ASN A 96 -6.29 3.64 1.14
CA ASN A 96 -7.21 4.48 0.38
C ASN A 96 -6.45 5.35 -0.62
N GLY A 97 -7.14 5.77 -1.68
CA GLY A 97 -6.56 6.63 -2.69
C GLY A 97 -7.41 6.70 -3.95
N ASP A 98 -6.75 6.90 -5.09
CA ASP A 98 -7.38 6.95 -6.40
C ASP A 98 -6.93 5.78 -7.28
N LEU A 99 -7.81 5.36 -8.18
CA LEU A 99 -7.48 4.48 -9.29
C LEU A 99 -8.11 4.97 -10.60
N LEU A 100 -7.53 4.52 -11.70
CA LEU A 100 -8.00 4.73 -13.05
C LEU A 100 -8.44 3.40 -13.64
N ILE A 101 -9.60 3.37 -14.28
CA ILE A 101 -10.03 2.25 -15.10
C ILE A 101 -10.09 2.72 -16.55
N GLN A 102 -9.32 2.08 -17.40
CA GLN A 102 -9.22 2.41 -18.83
C GLN A 102 -8.89 1.15 -19.62
N ASP A 103 -9.61 0.94 -20.72
CA ASP A 103 -9.43 -0.24 -21.60
C ASP A 103 -9.49 -1.55 -20.79
N GLY A 104 -10.39 -1.60 -19.80
CA GLY A 104 -10.57 -2.73 -18.89
C GLY A 104 -9.46 -2.92 -17.85
N LEU A 105 -8.37 -2.15 -17.91
CA LEU A 105 -7.27 -2.22 -16.96
C LEU A 105 -7.52 -1.31 -15.75
N VAL A 106 -7.26 -1.81 -14.55
CA VAL A 106 -7.31 -1.04 -13.31
C VAL A 106 -5.88 -0.63 -12.93
N LYS A 107 -5.64 0.67 -12.82
CA LYS A 107 -4.33 1.24 -12.43
C LYS A 107 -4.47 2.05 -11.15
N PHE A 108 -3.78 1.64 -10.10
CA PHE A 108 -3.69 2.41 -8.87
C PHE A 108 -2.87 3.68 -9.09
N LEU A 109 -3.38 4.82 -8.65
CA LEU A 109 -2.74 6.13 -8.75
C LEU A 109 -2.15 6.52 -7.39
N ASN A 110 -2.46 7.73 -6.90
CA ASN A 110 -2.03 8.17 -5.59
C ASN A 110 -2.83 7.47 -4.48
N HIS A 111 -2.15 6.74 -3.61
CA HIS A 111 -2.77 6.02 -2.50
C HIS A 111 -1.77 5.80 -1.37
N ARG A 112 -2.27 5.44 -0.19
CA ARG A 112 -1.44 5.19 0.99
C ARG A 112 -1.97 4.03 1.82
N TRP A 113 -1.11 3.04 2.03
CA TRP A 113 -1.32 2.03 3.06
C TRP A 113 -1.22 2.65 4.45
N ARG A 114 -2.13 2.28 5.34
CA ARG A 114 -2.19 2.70 6.74
C ARG A 114 -1.68 1.64 7.70
N THR A 115 -1.37 0.45 7.18
CA THR A 115 -0.92 -0.73 7.91
C THR A 115 0.52 -0.66 8.43
N ARG A 116 1.29 0.37 8.07
CA ARG A 116 2.68 0.58 8.54
C ARG A 116 3.59 -0.60 8.13
N GLY A 117 4.73 -0.78 8.80
CA GLY A 117 5.71 -1.81 8.45
C GLY A 117 6.28 -1.66 7.02
N LEU A 118 6.29 -2.75 6.25
CA LEU A 118 6.79 -2.75 4.86
C LEU A 118 5.83 -2.11 3.85
N SER A 119 4.58 -1.84 4.27
CA SER A 119 3.55 -1.37 3.36
C SER A 119 3.92 -0.01 2.75
N ASN A 120 3.85 0.07 1.42
CA ASN A 120 4.09 1.29 0.67
C ASN A 120 3.38 1.22 -0.69
N SER A 121 3.26 2.35 -1.37
CA SER A 121 2.46 2.45 -2.61
C SER A 121 3.03 1.66 -3.80
N SER A 122 4.30 1.24 -3.75
CA SER A 122 4.91 0.49 -4.86
C SER A 122 4.22 -0.85 -5.08
N TYR A 123 3.72 -1.49 -4.03
CA TYR A 123 3.04 -2.78 -4.12
C TYR A 123 1.81 -2.70 -5.05
N LEU A 124 0.86 -1.81 -4.80
CA LEU A 124 -0.31 -1.72 -5.68
C LEU A 124 0.01 -1.07 -7.04
N THR A 125 0.96 -0.13 -7.11
CA THR A 125 1.30 0.49 -8.41
C THR A 125 2.08 -0.42 -9.35
N LYS A 126 2.89 -1.35 -8.83
CA LYS A 126 3.78 -2.20 -9.64
C LYS A 126 3.30 -3.63 -9.76
N GLU A 127 2.63 -4.16 -8.74
CA GLU A 127 2.32 -5.59 -8.68
C GLU A 127 0.84 -5.89 -8.86
N ALA A 128 -0.08 -4.94 -8.60
CA ALA A 128 -1.50 -5.20 -8.78
C ALA A 128 -1.83 -5.51 -10.25
N ASN A 129 -2.63 -6.56 -10.46
CA ASN A 129 -3.09 -7.00 -11.76
C ASN A 129 -4.60 -7.20 -11.70
N LEU A 130 -5.35 -6.13 -11.95
CA LEU A 130 -6.81 -6.13 -11.90
C LEU A 130 -7.39 -5.67 -13.23
N LYS A 131 -8.50 -6.28 -13.62
CA LYS A 131 -9.31 -5.90 -14.78
C LYS A 131 -10.79 -5.75 -14.42
N LEU A 132 -11.50 -4.95 -15.21
CA LEU A 132 -12.94 -4.77 -15.10
C LEU A 132 -13.68 -5.68 -16.09
N THR A 133 -14.65 -6.44 -15.60
CA THR A 133 -15.55 -7.24 -16.46
C THR A 133 -16.64 -6.38 -17.11
N LYS A 134 -17.34 -6.91 -18.12
CA LYS A 134 -18.52 -6.25 -18.75
C LYS A 134 -19.66 -6.01 -17.77
N GLU A 135 -19.75 -6.84 -16.75
CA GLU A 135 -20.74 -6.78 -15.69
C GLU A 135 -20.35 -5.78 -14.59
N GLY A 136 -19.11 -5.28 -14.61
CA GLY A 136 -18.61 -4.25 -13.68
C GLY A 136 -17.91 -4.78 -12.44
N TYR A 137 -17.54 -6.07 -12.42
CA TYR A 137 -16.72 -6.63 -11.34
C TYR A 137 -15.23 -6.39 -11.59
N MET A 138 -14.47 -6.15 -10.52
CA MET A 138 -13.02 -6.24 -10.58
C MET A 138 -12.59 -7.68 -10.39
N VAL A 139 -11.72 -8.17 -11.28
CA VAL A 139 -11.15 -9.52 -11.22
C VAL A 139 -9.63 -9.45 -11.36
N GLY A 140 -8.91 -10.35 -10.69
CA GLY A 140 -7.44 -10.40 -10.74
C GLY A 140 -6.81 -10.57 -9.36
N LYS A 141 -5.55 -10.16 -9.20
CA LYS A 141 -4.80 -10.31 -7.94
C LYS A 141 -4.09 -9.03 -7.52
N ILE A 142 -4.01 -8.80 -6.22
CA ILE A 142 -3.26 -7.69 -5.64
C ILE A 142 -2.45 -8.13 -4.41
N PRO A 143 -1.32 -7.45 -4.11
CA PRO A 143 -0.76 -7.49 -2.77
C PRO A 143 -1.70 -6.80 -1.76
N TYR A 144 -1.84 -7.40 -0.59
CA TYR A 144 -2.80 -7.02 0.44
C TYR A 144 -2.16 -7.09 1.83
N PHE A 145 -1.99 -5.93 2.46
CA PHE A 145 -1.55 -5.84 3.85
C PHE A 145 -2.78 -5.88 4.75
N HIS A 146 -3.04 -7.04 5.36
CA HIS A 146 -4.22 -7.28 6.20
C HIS A 146 -4.08 -6.89 7.67
N LEU A 147 -2.84 -6.67 8.16
CA LEU A 147 -2.53 -6.36 9.56
C LEU A 147 -1.78 -5.05 9.70
N PHE A 148 -2.02 -4.35 10.81
CA PHE A 148 -1.20 -3.21 11.23
C PHE A 148 0.06 -3.72 11.93
N VAL A 149 1.21 -3.14 11.58
CA VAL A 149 2.51 -3.47 12.18
C VAL A 149 3.04 -2.28 12.95
N ASP A 150 3.21 -2.43 14.26
CA ASP A 150 3.70 -1.38 15.14
C ASP A 150 5.23 -1.31 15.18
N GLU A 151 5.74 -0.19 15.71
CA GLU A 151 7.17 0.04 15.80
C GLU A 151 7.83 -1.01 16.71
N GLY A 152 8.87 -1.67 16.21
CA GLY A 152 9.56 -2.75 16.91
C GLY A 152 8.97 -4.14 16.69
N GLU A 153 7.84 -4.27 15.98
CA GLU A 153 7.34 -5.56 15.51
C GLU A 153 8.09 -6.04 14.25
N PRO A 154 8.16 -7.36 14.02
CA PRO A 154 8.72 -7.89 12.79
C PRO A 154 7.95 -7.41 11.55
N PRO A 155 8.65 -7.04 10.46
CA PRO A 155 7.99 -6.67 9.21
C PRO A 155 7.24 -7.87 8.62
N MET A 156 6.02 -7.65 8.13
CA MET A 156 5.20 -8.67 7.48
C MET A 156 5.10 -8.42 5.97
N LEU A 157 5.23 -9.49 5.18
CA LEU A 157 4.98 -9.48 3.74
C LEU A 157 3.46 -9.38 3.45
N PRO A 158 3.05 -8.83 2.30
CA PRO A 158 1.64 -8.83 1.92
C PRO A 158 1.15 -10.24 1.57
N LEU A 159 -0.14 -10.46 1.76
CA LEU A 159 -0.84 -11.58 1.13
C LEU A 159 -1.14 -11.24 -0.33
N TYR A 160 -1.30 -12.23 -1.20
CA TYR A 160 -1.70 -12.02 -2.59
C TYR A 160 -3.11 -12.55 -2.80
N VAL A 161 -4.08 -11.65 -2.65
CA VAL A 161 -5.50 -11.98 -2.64
C VAL A 161 -6.09 -11.91 -4.04
N SER A 162 -7.09 -12.75 -4.32
CA SER A 162 -7.72 -12.83 -5.63
C SER A 162 -9.11 -12.20 -5.62
N PHE A 163 -9.29 -11.12 -6.36
CA PHE A 163 -10.60 -10.57 -6.68
C PHE A 163 -11.28 -11.43 -7.74
N LYS A 164 -12.50 -11.83 -7.45
CA LYS A 164 -13.39 -12.59 -8.33
C LYS A 164 -14.81 -12.05 -8.14
N GLU A 165 -15.72 -12.47 -9.01
CA GLU A 165 -17.14 -12.23 -8.77
C GLU A 165 -17.54 -12.85 -7.43
N HIS A 166 -18.17 -12.05 -6.57
CA HIS A 166 -18.55 -12.46 -5.23
C HIS A 166 -19.98 -12.00 -4.95
N LYS A 167 -20.77 -12.87 -4.29
CA LYS A 167 -22.21 -12.63 -4.05
C LYS A 167 -22.51 -11.38 -3.21
N ASN A 168 -21.56 -10.96 -2.37
CA ASN A 168 -21.70 -9.74 -1.55
C ASN A 168 -21.21 -8.49 -2.30
N SER A 169 -20.55 -8.64 -3.44
CA SER A 169 -20.07 -7.52 -4.26
C SER A 169 -21.23 -6.81 -4.95
N LYS A 170 -21.09 -5.49 -5.08
CA LYS A 170 -21.95 -4.63 -5.88
C LYS A 170 -21.12 -4.08 -7.04
N PRO A 171 -21.32 -4.57 -8.28
CA PRO A 171 -20.49 -4.19 -9.41
C PRO A 171 -20.63 -2.71 -9.76
N ILE A 172 -19.62 -2.18 -10.46
CA ILE A 172 -19.68 -0.84 -11.05
C ILE A 172 -20.76 -0.83 -12.14
N ALA A 173 -21.74 0.05 -12.03
CA ALA A 173 -22.70 0.33 -13.09
C ALA A 173 -22.03 1.08 -14.27
N ILE A 174 -21.33 0.36 -15.15
CA ILE A 174 -20.50 0.90 -16.25
C ILE A 174 -21.27 1.89 -17.17
N ASN A 175 -22.54 1.60 -17.42
CA ASN A 175 -23.39 2.40 -18.31
C ASN A 175 -24.02 3.63 -17.63
N SER A 176 -23.79 3.85 -16.33
CA SER A 176 -24.30 5.03 -15.62
C SER A 176 -23.69 6.32 -16.15
N SER A 177 -24.48 7.40 -16.20
CA SER A 177 -24.04 8.76 -16.55
C SER A 177 -23.70 9.63 -15.32
N ILE A 178 -23.97 9.12 -14.11
CA ILE A 178 -23.78 9.80 -12.83
C ILE A 178 -22.81 8.97 -11.98
N GLY A 179 -22.11 9.61 -11.04
CA GLY A 179 -21.16 8.97 -10.12
C GLY A 179 -21.68 7.65 -9.54
N VAL A 180 -20.84 6.62 -9.59
CA VAL A 180 -21.19 5.23 -9.30
C VAL A 180 -20.48 4.77 -8.03
N SER A 181 -21.24 4.28 -7.05
CA SER A 181 -20.69 3.55 -5.90
C SER A 181 -20.64 2.05 -6.20
N ALA A 182 -19.55 1.38 -5.85
CA ALA A 182 -19.39 -0.06 -5.98
C ALA A 182 -18.67 -0.68 -4.77
N GLU A 183 -18.84 -1.98 -4.59
CA GLU A 183 -18.29 -2.76 -3.48
C GLU A 183 -17.69 -4.05 -4.05
N MET A 184 -16.38 -4.25 -3.90
CA MET A 184 -15.69 -5.48 -4.33
C MET A 184 -15.22 -6.24 -3.09
N TRP A 185 -15.89 -7.35 -2.78
CA TRP A 185 -15.50 -8.26 -1.72
C TRP A 185 -14.39 -9.19 -2.18
N VAL A 186 -13.47 -9.51 -1.28
CA VAL A 186 -12.33 -10.40 -1.51
C VAL A 186 -12.10 -11.27 -0.28
N GLU A 187 -11.94 -12.56 -0.50
CA GLU A 187 -11.51 -13.48 0.56
C GLU A 187 -10.02 -13.25 0.82
N VAL A 188 -9.64 -13.04 2.08
CA VAL A 188 -8.24 -12.75 2.44
C VAL A 188 -7.61 -13.98 3.10
N ASP A 189 -8.22 -14.47 4.18
CA ASP A 189 -7.78 -15.67 4.89
C ASP A 189 -8.92 -16.26 5.74
N GLY A 190 -8.61 -17.24 6.60
CA GLY A 190 -9.60 -17.94 7.41
C GLY A 190 -10.24 -17.13 8.55
N TRP A 191 -9.86 -15.86 8.77
CA TRP A 191 -10.44 -15.03 9.82
C TRP A 191 -11.01 -13.70 9.31
N ALA A 192 -10.56 -13.20 8.16
CA ALA A 192 -11.05 -11.97 7.57
C ALA A 192 -11.28 -12.03 6.06
N ASP A 193 -12.25 -11.23 5.63
CA ASP A 193 -12.43 -10.79 4.27
C ASP A 193 -11.93 -9.35 4.11
N GLY A 194 -11.84 -8.89 2.87
CA GLY A 194 -11.63 -7.52 2.49
C GLY A 194 -12.82 -6.99 1.69
N VAL A 195 -13.06 -5.69 1.81
CA VAL A 195 -14.02 -4.98 0.96
C VAL A 195 -13.37 -3.72 0.40
N MET A 196 -13.36 -3.61 -0.92
CA MET A 196 -12.96 -2.40 -1.62
C MET A 196 -14.20 -1.59 -1.99
N TYR A 197 -14.37 -0.45 -1.34
CA TYR A 197 -15.34 0.55 -1.73
C TYR A 197 -14.78 1.44 -2.83
N LEU A 198 -15.64 1.76 -3.80
CA LEU A 198 -15.29 2.55 -4.97
C LEU A 198 -16.34 3.65 -5.15
N LEU A 199 -15.87 4.86 -5.45
CA LEU A 199 -16.69 5.97 -5.91
C LEU A 199 -16.13 6.48 -7.23
N CYS A 200 -16.77 6.07 -8.34
CA CYS A 200 -16.28 6.24 -9.70
C CYS A 200 -17.02 7.34 -10.45
N ASN A 201 -16.28 8.11 -11.26
CA ASN A 201 -16.81 9.08 -12.20
C ASN A 201 -16.18 8.87 -13.58
N LYS A 202 -16.97 9.04 -14.65
CA LYS A 202 -16.44 9.10 -16.03
C LYS A 202 -15.60 10.36 -16.19
N VAL A 203 -14.50 10.23 -16.93
CA VAL A 203 -13.53 11.31 -17.20
C VAL A 203 -13.58 11.70 -18.66
#